data_AF-A0A9P3B3X9-F1
#
_entry.id   AF-A0A9P3B3X9-F1
#
_cell.length_a   1.000
_cell.length_b   1.000
_cell.length_c   1.000
_cell.angle_alpha   90.00
_cell.angle_beta   90.00
_cell.angle_gamma   90.00
#
_symmetry.space_group_name_H-M   'P 1'
#
loop_
_entity.id
_entity.type
_entity.pdbx_description
1 polymer ?
#
loop_
_entity_poly.entity_id
_entity_poly.type
_entity_poly.pdbx_seq_one_letter_code
_entity_poly.pdbx_strand_id
1 'polypeptide(L)'
;MDLVQKKVKISDDADEADAPSEVAANVSESTRRVPHLGTEAVGLWKNLTACFVDINRPQTLDPQRAVISVLRVASLKIQPSDSLLDWLAHYAAYTVDQLQHHPSFHDLLEAAPALCSSMMNRLRPASAAPWQSQTSKHRFPPYKPGSYEEQCE
;
A
#
# COMPACT_ATOMS: atom_id res chain seq x y z
N MET A 1 2.73 -8.12 -55.19
CA MET A 1 1.58 -8.55 -56.00
C MET A 1 1.68 -10.06 -56.12
N ASP A 2 0.59 -10.72 -55.71
CA ASP A 2 0.08 -12.06 -56.06
C ASP A 2 1.02 -13.28 -56.03
N LEU A 3 0.80 -14.26 -55.15
CA LEU A 3 -0.26 -15.29 -55.08
C LEU A 3 0.14 -16.64 -55.76
N VAL A 4 0.63 -17.54 -54.90
CA VAL A 4 0.25 -18.96 -54.68
C VAL A 4 0.40 -20.05 -55.76
N GLN A 5 0.65 -21.25 -55.18
CA GLN A 5 0.32 -22.63 -55.59
C GLN A 5 1.44 -23.35 -56.36
N LYS A 6 1.78 -24.63 -56.13
CA LYS A 6 1.08 -25.76 -55.51
C LYS A 6 2.08 -26.93 -55.49
N LYS A 7 2.24 -27.68 -54.39
CA LYS A 7 2.36 -29.15 -54.46
C LYS A 7 2.26 -29.77 -53.06
N VAL A 8 1.07 -30.28 -52.75
CA VAL A 8 0.86 -31.30 -51.74
C VAL A 8 1.48 -32.60 -52.28
N LYS A 9 2.33 -33.25 -51.49
CA LYS A 9 2.66 -34.66 -51.67
C LYS A 9 2.50 -35.37 -50.33
N ILE A 10 1.35 -36.02 -50.20
CA ILE A 10 1.04 -37.02 -49.18
C ILE A 10 1.72 -38.30 -49.66
N SER A 11 2.55 -38.90 -48.81
CA SER A 11 2.99 -40.28 -48.98
C SER A 11 2.60 -41.02 -47.71
N ASP A 12 1.74 -42.00 -47.94
CA ASP A 12 1.18 -42.98 -47.04
C ASP A 12 2.22 -44.11 -46.93
N ASP A 13 2.64 -44.48 -45.72
CA ASP A 13 3.25 -45.77 -45.46
C ASP A 13 2.94 -46.17 -44.02
N ALA A 14 2.38 -47.37 -43.89
CA ALA A 14 1.83 -47.95 -42.69
C ALA A 14 2.89 -48.82 -42.03
N ASP A 15 3.00 -48.76 -40.70
CA ASP A 15 3.47 -49.92 -39.94
C ASP A 15 2.71 -49.99 -38.61
N GLU A 16 2.46 -51.22 -38.21
CA GLU A 16 1.41 -51.66 -37.30
C GLU A 16 2.05 -52.16 -35.99
N ALA A 17 1.20 -52.45 -35.01
CA ALA A 17 1.48 -53.23 -33.80
C ALA A 17 1.87 -52.50 -32.49
N ASP A 18 0.86 -52.52 -31.61
CA ASP A 18 0.89 -53.04 -30.24
C ASP A 18 1.37 -52.17 -29.06
N ALA A 19 0.41 -51.61 -28.33
CA ALA A 19 0.14 -51.92 -26.92
C ALA A 19 -1.12 -51.16 -26.42
N PRO A 20 -2.12 -51.82 -25.81
CA PRO A 20 -3.16 -51.15 -25.04
C PRO A 20 -2.81 -51.15 -23.55
N SER A 21 -2.82 -49.98 -22.91
CA SER A 21 -3.01 -49.92 -21.46
C SER A 21 -3.68 -48.61 -21.08
N GLU A 22 -4.87 -48.76 -20.51
CA GLU A 22 -5.67 -47.77 -19.79
C GLU A 22 -4.81 -46.87 -18.89
N VAL A 23 -5.15 -45.58 -18.82
CA VAL A 23 -5.71 -44.94 -17.61
C VAL A 23 -6.02 -43.46 -17.89
N ALA A 24 -7.22 -43.03 -17.49
CA ALA A 24 -7.56 -41.72 -16.91
C ALA A 24 -7.09 -40.42 -17.62
N ALA A 25 -7.84 -39.34 -17.74
CA ALA A 25 -9.16 -38.94 -17.31
C ALA A 25 -9.38 -37.56 -17.94
N ASN A 26 -10.61 -37.31 -18.33
CA ASN A 26 -11.21 -35.98 -18.42
C ASN A 26 -10.73 -34.97 -17.35
N VAL A 27 -10.18 -33.84 -17.76
CA VAL A 27 -10.16 -32.60 -16.96
C VAL A 27 -10.47 -31.47 -17.94
N SER A 28 -11.73 -31.24 -18.33
CA SER A 28 -12.64 -30.31 -17.64
C SER A 28 -11.92 -29.38 -16.67
N GLU A 29 -11.34 -28.30 -17.19
CA GLU A 29 -10.98 -27.13 -16.39
C GLU A 29 -12.27 -26.39 -15.99
N SER A 30 -13.04 -27.04 -15.11
CA SER A 30 -14.16 -26.45 -14.41
C SER A 30 -13.72 -26.14 -12.99
N THR A 31 -13.80 -24.86 -12.66
CA THR A 31 -14.26 -24.40 -11.34
C THR A 31 -13.47 -24.89 -10.13
N ARG A 32 -12.68 -23.97 -9.57
CA ARG A 32 -12.72 -23.54 -8.16
C ARG A 32 -11.67 -22.44 -8.00
N ARG A 33 -12.05 -21.15 -8.05
CA ARG A 33 -12.30 -20.38 -6.82
C ARG A 33 -11.74 -21.12 -5.60
N VAL A 34 -10.64 -20.62 -5.05
CA VAL A 34 -10.24 -20.95 -3.69
C VAL A 34 -10.94 -19.94 -2.76
N PRO A 35 -12.07 -20.27 -2.11
CA PRO A 35 -12.50 -19.57 -0.93
C PRO A 35 -12.32 -20.49 0.28
N HIS A 36 -11.06 -20.79 0.62
CA HIS A 36 -10.75 -21.38 1.91
C HIS A 36 -9.97 -20.40 2.83
N LEU A 37 -9.64 -19.19 2.36
CA LEU A 37 -9.09 -18.11 3.20
C LEU A 37 -10.17 -17.28 3.92
N GLY A 38 -11.38 -17.80 4.09
CA GLY A 38 -12.49 -17.06 4.73
C GLY A 38 -12.46 -17.09 6.26
N THR A 39 -11.93 -18.15 6.87
CA THR A 39 -12.07 -18.39 8.33
C THR A 39 -10.78 -18.14 9.11
N GLU A 40 -9.62 -18.46 8.55
CA GLU A 40 -8.33 -18.19 9.21
C GLU A 40 -7.98 -16.70 9.20
N ALA A 41 -8.32 -15.99 8.11
CA ALA A 41 -8.14 -14.55 8.02
C ALA A 41 -8.89 -13.81 9.13
N VAL A 42 -10.16 -14.17 9.38
CA VAL A 42 -10.98 -13.54 10.42
C VAL A 42 -10.43 -13.79 11.83
N GLY A 43 -9.84 -14.97 12.09
CA GLY A 43 -9.17 -15.27 13.36
C GLY A 43 -7.86 -14.51 13.54
N LEU A 44 -7.04 -14.46 12.49
CA LEU A 44 -5.78 -13.70 12.47
C LEU A 44 -6.03 -12.21 12.71
N TRP A 45 -7.10 -11.65 12.14
CA TRP A 45 -7.42 -10.23 12.28
C TRP A 45 -7.80 -9.86 13.71
N LYS A 46 -8.57 -10.71 14.41
CA LYS A 46 -8.93 -10.48 15.82
C LYS A 46 -7.72 -10.50 16.74
N ASN A 47 -6.78 -11.40 16.50
CA ASN A 47 -5.54 -11.47 17.27
C ASN A 47 -4.64 -10.28 16.98
N LEU A 48 -4.58 -9.86 15.71
CA LEU A 48 -3.81 -8.71 15.27
C LEU A 48 -4.37 -7.41 15.87
N THR A 49 -5.68 -7.16 15.78
CA THR A 49 -6.30 -5.99 16.39
C THR A 49 -6.18 -6.00 17.91
N ALA A 50 -6.28 -7.17 18.56
CA ALA A 50 -6.01 -7.29 20.00
C ALA A 50 -4.57 -6.90 20.37
N CYS A 51 -3.58 -7.28 19.55
CA CYS A 51 -2.18 -6.88 19.74
C CYS A 51 -2.00 -5.36 19.61
N PHE A 52 -2.66 -4.73 18.63
CA PHE A 52 -2.64 -3.26 18.49
C PHE A 52 -3.33 -2.54 19.66
N VAL A 53 -4.39 -3.12 20.22
CA VAL A 53 -5.07 -2.59 21.41
C VAL A 53 -4.16 -2.68 22.63
N ASP A 54 -3.40 -3.77 22.79
CA ASP A 54 -2.42 -3.94 23.87
C ASP A 54 -1.24 -2.95 23.74
N ILE A 55 -0.74 -2.75 22.51
CA ILE A 55 0.30 -1.76 22.22
C ILE A 55 -0.20 -0.32 22.48
N ASN A 56 -1.49 -0.06 22.22
CA ASN A 56 -2.19 1.23 22.35
C ASN A 56 -1.52 2.38 21.58
N ARG A 57 -0.40 2.91 22.08
CA ARG A 57 0.44 3.91 21.40
C ARG A 57 1.90 3.45 21.40
N PRO A 58 2.49 3.14 20.23
CA PRO A 58 3.86 2.65 20.14
C PRO A 58 4.86 3.79 20.44
N GLN A 59 5.42 3.80 21.65
CA GLN A 59 6.43 4.78 22.08
C GLN A 59 7.87 4.37 21.72
N THR A 60 8.11 3.08 21.51
CA THR A 60 9.42 2.53 21.18
C THR A 60 9.56 2.25 19.68
N LEU A 61 10.80 2.29 19.18
CA LEU A 61 11.10 2.14 17.75
C LEU A 61 10.68 0.77 17.18
N ASP A 62 10.88 -0.32 17.94
CA ASP A 62 10.53 -1.67 17.49
C ASP A 62 9.02 -1.85 17.21
N PRO A 63 8.12 -1.51 18.14
CA PRO A 63 6.68 -1.52 17.88
C PRO A 63 6.28 -0.61 16.72
N GLN A 64 6.88 0.57 16.57
CA GLN A 64 6.59 1.45 15.42
C GLN A 64 6.95 0.76 14.09
N ARG A 65 8.10 0.11 14.01
CA ARG A 65 8.51 -0.66 12.82
C ARG A 65 7.59 -1.86 12.56
N ALA A 66 7.14 -2.54 13.61
CA ALA A 66 6.16 -3.63 13.49
C ALA A 66 4.81 -3.13 12.98
N VAL A 67 4.32 -1.99 13.49
CA VAL A 67 3.08 -1.35 13.00
C VAL A 67 3.22 -1.00 11.51
N ILE A 68 4.32 -0.34 11.12
CA ILE A 68 4.56 0.06 9.72
C ILE A 68 4.64 -1.16 8.80
N SER A 69 5.34 -2.23 9.21
CA SER A 69 5.45 -3.44 8.40
C SER A 69 4.10 -4.14 8.21
N VAL A 70 3.30 -4.21 9.29
CA VAL A 70 1.93 -4.75 9.22
C VAL A 70 1.06 -3.91 8.31
N LEU A 71 1.09 -2.57 8.42
CA LEU A 71 0.34 -1.68 7.54
C LEU A 71 0.73 -1.90 6.07
N ARG A 72 2.02 -2.05 5.79
CA ARG A 72 2.54 -2.29 4.43
C ARG A 72 2.04 -3.61 3.86
N VAL A 73 2.09 -4.68 4.66
CA VAL A 73 1.60 -6.00 4.24
C VAL A 73 0.08 -5.98 4.05
N ALA A 74 -0.64 -5.31 4.95
CA ALA A 74 -2.08 -5.13 4.87
C ALA A 74 -2.49 -4.39 3.59
N SER A 75 -1.81 -3.28 3.25
CA SER A 75 -2.11 -2.51 2.04
C SER A 75 -1.84 -3.26 0.73
N LEU A 76 -0.94 -4.24 0.74
CA LEU A 76 -0.62 -5.05 -0.44
C LEU A 76 -1.53 -6.26 -0.62
N LYS A 77 -2.02 -6.84 0.49
CA LYS A 77 -2.78 -8.10 0.47
C LYS A 77 -4.30 -7.88 0.53
N ILE A 78 -4.75 -6.74 1.05
CA ILE A 78 -6.16 -6.46 1.32
C ILE A 78 -6.68 -5.47 0.28
N GLN A 79 -7.93 -5.66 -0.16
CA GLN A 79 -8.58 -4.68 -1.02
C GLN A 79 -8.73 -3.33 -0.29
N PRO A 80 -8.57 -2.20 -0.98
CA PRO A 80 -8.61 -0.88 -0.36
C PRO A 80 -9.96 -0.51 0.29
N SER A 81 -11.03 -1.25 -0.03
CA SER A 81 -12.38 -1.08 0.51
C SER A 81 -12.74 -2.05 1.64
N ASP A 82 -11.75 -2.77 2.20
CA ASP A 82 -11.98 -3.71 3.29
C ASP A 82 -12.12 -2.99 4.64
N SER A 83 -13.01 -3.48 5.50
CA SER A 83 -13.24 -2.94 6.84
C SER A 83 -12.02 -3.06 7.74
N LEU A 84 -11.14 -4.04 7.50
CA LEU A 84 -9.88 -4.16 8.22
C LEU A 84 -8.92 -3.03 7.87
N LEU A 85 -8.79 -2.69 6.58
CA LEU A 85 -7.91 -1.60 6.16
C LEU A 85 -8.43 -0.26 6.68
N ASP A 86 -9.76 -0.10 6.73
CA ASP A 86 -10.40 1.07 7.34
C ASP A 86 -10.09 1.19 8.84
N TRP A 87 -10.11 0.08 9.58
CA TRP A 87 -9.70 0.03 10.98
C TRP A 87 -8.22 0.35 11.17
N LEU A 88 -7.33 -0.22 10.33
CA LEU A 88 -5.91 0.10 10.36
C LEU A 88 -5.64 1.57 10.03
N ALA A 89 -6.35 2.13 9.06
CA ALA A 89 -6.25 3.54 8.72
C ALA A 89 -6.67 4.43 9.91
N HIS A 90 -7.70 4.02 10.65
CA HIS A 90 -8.10 4.69 11.89
C HIS A 90 -7.03 4.59 12.98
N TYR A 91 -6.45 3.41 13.19
CA TYR A 91 -5.37 3.21 14.16
C TYR A 91 -4.09 3.99 13.78
N ALA A 92 -3.76 4.03 12.50
CA ALA A 92 -2.63 4.80 11.98
C ALA A 92 -2.86 6.31 12.17
N ALA A 93 -4.08 6.81 11.94
CA ALA A 93 -4.43 8.20 12.22
C ALA A 93 -4.29 8.54 13.73
N TYR A 94 -4.64 7.60 14.62
CA TYR A 94 -4.47 7.76 16.07
C TYR A 94 -2.98 7.81 16.49
N THR A 95 -2.12 7.08 15.80
CA THR A 95 -0.69 6.94 16.12
C THR A 95 0.24 7.79 15.23
N VAL A 96 -0.32 8.60 14.32
CA VAL A 96 0.42 9.35 13.28
C VAL A 96 1.51 10.26 13.86
N ASP A 97 1.26 10.84 15.03
CA ASP A 97 2.20 11.72 15.73
C ASP A 97 3.54 11.03 16.03
N GLN A 98 3.49 9.72 16.29
CA GLN A 98 4.66 8.90 16.56
C GLN A 98 5.26 8.33 15.27
N LEU A 99 4.41 7.87 14.34
CA LEU A 99 4.87 7.26 13.10
C LEU A 99 5.50 8.25 12.11
N GLN A 100 5.06 9.51 12.10
CA GLN A 100 5.56 10.54 11.18
C GLN A 100 7.06 10.86 11.35
N HIS A 101 7.66 10.47 12.48
CA HIS A 101 9.09 10.66 12.72
C HIS A 101 9.93 9.55 12.06
N HIS A 102 9.31 8.47 11.59
CA HIS A 102 10.01 7.32 11.05
C HIS A 102 10.08 7.39 9.51
N PRO A 103 11.27 7.32 8.89
CA PRO A 103 11.41 7.43 7.43
C PRO A 103 10.62 6.37 6.67
N SER A 104 10.57 5.13 7.20
CA SER A 104 9.80 4.04 6.59
C SER A 104 8.28 4.25 6.58
N PHE A 105 7.78 5.19 7.38
CA PHE A 105 6.37 5.60 7.28
C PHE A 105 6.14 6.37 5.99
N HIS A 106 7.06 7.25 5.58
CA HIS A 106 6.96 7.97 4.31
C HIS A 106 7.03 7.01 3.11
N ASP A 107 7.94 6.02 3.15
CA ASP A 107 8.02 4.97 2.11
C ASP A 107 6.71 4.17 2.00
N LEU A 108 6.06 3.90 3.13
CA LEU A 108 4.75 3.25 3.17
C LEU A 108 3.68 4.14 2.53
N LEU A 109 3.67 5.44 2.84
CA LEU A 109 2.69 6.36 2.27
C LEU A 109 2.84 6.50 0.75
N GLU A 110 4.08 6.44 0.25
CA GLU A 110 4.36 6.40 -1.19
C GLU A 110 3.86 5.10 -1.83
N ALA A 111 4.09 3.95 -1.18
CA ALA A 111 3.68 2.65 -1.70
C ALA A 111 2.16 2.39 -1.64
N ALA A 112 1.44 3.04 -0.73
CA ALA A 112 0.03 2.77 -0.46
C ALA A 112 -0.83 4.06 -0.41
N PRO A 113 -1.03 4.76 -1.54
CA PRO A 113 -1.75 6.04 -1.56
C PRO A 113 -3.21 5.93 -1.10
N ALA A 114 -3.86 4.77 -1.31
CA ALA A 114 -5.22 4.52 -0.83
C ALA A 114 -5.32 4.53 0.70
N LEU A 115 -4.32 3.97 1.39
CA LEU A 115 -4.22 4.00 2.85
C LEU A 115 -4.03 5.44 3.35
N CYS A 116 -3.16 6.20 2.68
CA CYS A 116 -2.92 7.63 2.99
C CYS A 116 -4.20 8.44 2.92
N SER A 117 -4.97 8.26 1.85
CA SER A 117 -6.24 8.96 1.66
C SER A 117 -7.23 8.64 2.79
N SER A 118 -7.39 7.35 3.12
CA SER A 118 -8.28 6.93 4.21
C SER A 118 -7.83 7.49 5.58
N MET A 119 -6.52 7.46 5.85
CA MET A 119 -5.95 8.03 7.07
C MET A 119 -6.15 9.55 7.13
N MET A 120 -5.86 10.29 6.05
CA MET A 120 -6.04 11.74 5.98
C MET A 120 -7.49 12.18 6.19
N ASN A 121 -8.47 11.42 5.68
CA ASN A 121 -9.89 11.71 5.90
C ASN A 121 -10.31 11.64 7.38
N ARG A 122 -9.51 10.98 8.23
CA ARG A 122 -9.75 10.87 9.68
C ARG A 122 -8.92 11.85 10.49
N LEU A 123 -7.90 12.46 9.90
CA LEU A 123 -7.13 13.52 10.55
C LEU A 123 -7.96 14.80 10.62
N ARG A 124 -7.74 15.57 11.69
CA ARG A 124 -8.43 16.83 11.87
C ARG A 124 -7.82 17.88 10.93
N PRO A 125 -8.60 18.49 10.03
CA PRO A 125 -8.11 19.60 9.23
C PRO A 125 -7.74 20.77 10.14
N ALA A 126 -6.83 21.62 9.67
CA ALA A 126 -6.44 22.82 10.38
C ALA A 126 -7.67 23.74 10.59
N SER A 127 -7.87 24.19 11.82
CA SER A 127 -9.02 25.05 12.20
C SER A 127 -8.94 26.45 11.60
N ALA A 128 -7.73 26.90 11.27
CA ALA A 128 -7.48 28.23 10.73
C ALA A 128 -6.51 28.15 9.57
N ALA A 129 -6.68 29.07 8.62
CA ALA A 129 -5.74 29.22 7.52
C ALA A 129 -4.35 29.68 8.04
N PRO A 130 -3.26 29.35 7.34
CA PRO A 130 -1.91 29.72 7.77
C PRO A 130 -1.70 31.24 7.90
N TRP A 131 -2.36 32.05 7.06
CA TRP A 131 -2.31 33.52 7.15
C TRP A 131 -3.17 34.13 8.27
N GLN A 132 -4.00 33.32 8.95
CA GLN A 132 -4.80 33.72 10.11
C GLN A 132 -4.17 33.25 11.44
N SER A 133 -3.15 32.39 11.37
CA SER A 133 -2.42 31.89 12.52
C SER A 133 -1.56 33.03 13.09
N GLN A 134 -2.07 33.71 14.10
CA GLN A 134 -1.42 34.86 14.72
C GLN A 134 -0.19 34.44 15.55
N THR A 135 0.88 33.97 14.89
CA THR A 135 2.20 33.81 15.50
C THR A 135 3.31 34.06 14.49
N SER A 136 3.41 35.27 13.94
CA SER A 136 4.73 35.79 13.59
C SER A 136 5.48 36.12 14.89
N LYS A 137 5.94 35.09 15.60
CA LYS A 137 6.98 35.25 16.65
C LYS A 137 8.25 35.86 16.04
N HIS A 138 8.42 35.73 14.72
CA HIS A 138 9.42 36.44 13.97
C HIS A 138 8.95 37.86 13.66
N ARG A 139 9.14 38.77 14.63
CA ARG A 139 9.15 40.20 14.34
C ARG A 139 10.42 40.45 13.54
N PHE A 140 10.28 40.66 12.23
CA PHE A 140 11.41 41.13 11.44
C PHE A 140 11.86 42.47 12.02
N PRO A 141 13.16 42.65 12.30
CA PRO A 141 13.65 43.94 12.74
C PRO A 141 13.29 44.99 11.68
N PRO A 142 12.83 46.19 12.09
CA PRO A 142 12.51 47.25 11.14
C PRO A 142 13.75 47.57 10.32
N TYR A 143 13.61 47.51 9.00
CA TYR A 143 14.65 47.88 8.06
C TYR A 143 15.12 49.31 8.38
N LYS A 144 16.39 49.44 8.76
CA LYS A 144 17.07 50.73 8.82
C LYS A 144 17.83 50.89 7.51
N PRO A 145 17.36 51.71 6.56
CA PRO A 145 18.18 52.07 5.41
C PRO A 145 19.49 52.65 5.95
N GLY A 146 20.60 52.01 5.62
CA GLY A 146 21.91 52.53 5.93
C GLY A 146 22.04 53.91 5.28
N SER A 147 22.30 54.92 6.10
CA SER A 147 22.92 56.15 5.65
C SER A 147 24.29 55.75 5.08
N TYR A 148 24.35 55.56 3.77
CA TYR A 148 25.61 55.59 3.05
C TYR A 148 26.08 57.04 3.10
N GLU A 149 26.68 57.45 4.21
CA GLU A 149 27.56 58.62 4.16
C GLU A 149 28.78 58.19 3.35
N GLU A 150 28.67 58.48 2.06
CA GLU A 150 29.73 58.47 1.07
C GLU A 150 30.82 59.43 1.55
N GLN A 151 31.73 58.92 2.37
CA GLN A 151 33.01 59.58 2.66
C GLN A 151 33.89 59.40 1.43
N CYS A 152 33.72 60.28 0.44
CA CYS A 152 34.77 60.58 -0.53
C CYS A 152 35.61 61.72 0.04
N GLU A 153 36.81 61.36 0.54
CA GLU A 153 37.94 62.30 0.71
C GLU A 153 38.43 62.84 -0.63
#